data_AF-A0A531KLH0-F1
#
_entry.id   AF-A0A531KLH0-F1
#
_cell.length_a   1.000
_cell.length_b   1.000
_cell.length_c   1.000
_cell.angle_alpha   90.00
_cell.angle_beta   90.00
_cell.angle_gamma   90.00
#
_symmetry.space_group_name_H-M   'P 1'
#
loop_
_entity.id
_entity.type
_entity.pdbx_description
1 polymer ?
#
loop_
_entity_poly.entity_id
_entity_poly.type
_entity_poly.pdbx_seq_one_letter_code
_entity_poly.pdbx_strand_id
1 'polypeptide(L)' 'MRMPKLTAFVTATAVFASALAATAAEVHVLNWKGYGADEPWAIAAFEKATGNKVVNDFFNSEQEMLTKLRTNPGLYDV' A
#
# COMPACT_ATOMS: atom_id res chain seq x y z
N MET A 1 -33.64 49.88 -26.13
CA MET A 1 -32.68 49.27 -25.18
C MET A 1 -32.86 47.76 -25.20
N ARG A 2 -31.84 46.98 -25.56
CA ARG A 2 -31.83 45.52 -25.42
C ARG A 2 -31.05 45.18 -24.15
N MET A 3 -31.70 44.57 -23.15
CA MET A 3 -31.01 43.95 -22.01
C MET A 3 -30.73 42.47 -22.35
N PRO A 4 -29.51 41.96 -22.09
CA PRO A 4 -29.17 40.57 -22.40
C PRO A 4 -29.71 39.62 -21.33
N LYS A 5 -29.91 38.38 -21.78
CA LYS A 5 -30.46 37.23 -21.06
C LYS A 5 -29.61 36.89 -19.83
N LEU A 6 -30.19 36.91 -18.63
CA LEU A 6 -29.65 36.17 -17.49
C LEU A 6 -30.12 34.72 -17.62
N THR A 7 -29.28 33.88 -18.21
CA THR A 7 -29.40 32.43 -18.12
C THR A 7 -28.00 31.88 -17.87
N ALA A 8 -27.93 30.90 -16.98
CA ALA A 8 -26.77 30.07 -16.67
C ALA A 8 -25.78 30.64 -15.64
N PHE A 9 -26.01 30.28 -14.38
CA PHE A 9 -24.94 30.00 -13.41
C PHE A 9 -25.33 28.75 -12.59
N VAL A 10 -25.22 27.57 -13.20
CA VAL A 10 -25.11 26.29 -12.47
C VAL A 10 -24.13 25.42 -13.23
N THR A 11 -22.83 25.72 -13.10
CA THR A 11 -21.77 24.84 -13.56
C THR A 11 -20.52 25.14 -12.75
N ALA A 12 -20.28 24.33 -11.71
CA ALA A 12 -18.96 23.85 -11.27
C ALA A 12 -18.98 23.45 -9.79
N THR A 13 -19.48 22.26 -9.45
CA THR A 13 -19.27 21.69 -8.11
C THR A 13 -18.88 20.20 -8.12
N ALA A 14 -18.44 19.67 -9.26
CA ALA A 14 -18.17 18.23 -9.42
C ALA A 14 -16.70 17.87 -9.72
N VAL A 15 -15.71 18.67 -9.28
CA VAL A 15 -14.29 18.39 -9.57
C VAL A 15 -13.47 18.00 -8.32
N PHE A 16 -14.07 17.86 -7.13
CA PHE A 16 -13.32 17.62 -5.89
C PHE A 16 -13.51 16.25 -5.22
N ALA A 17 -13.93 15.22 -5.95
CA ALA A 17 -14.15 13.88 -5.38
C ALA A 17 -13.25 12.78 -5.95
N SER A 18 -12.19 13.11 -6.71
CA SER A 18 -11.11 12.16 -6.97
C SER A 18 -10.08 12.24 -5.84
N ALA A 19 -10.52 11.98 -4.60
CA ALA A 19 -9.60 11.46 -3.62
C ALA A 19 -9.13 10.12 -4.20
N LEU A 20 -7.90 10.07 -4.71
CA LEU A 20 -7.24 8.82 -5.05
C LEU A 20 -7.42 7.91 -3.82
N ALA A 21 -8.25 6.88 -3.94
CA ALA A 21 -8.24 5.80 -2.99
C ALA A 21 -6.87 5.15 -3.15
N ALA A 22 -5.92 5.52 -2.29
CA ALA A 22 -4.66 4.81 -2.17
C ALA A 22 -5.02 3.39 -1.75
N THR A 23 -4.94 2.46 -2.68
CA THR A 23 -5.08 1.04 -2.37
C THR A 23 -3.88 0.66 -1.52
N ALA A 24 -4.13 0.06 -0.36
CA ALA A 24 -3.07 -0.52 0.46
C ALA A 24 -2.17 -1.40 -0.41
N ALA A 25 -0.89 -1.07 -0.54
CA ALA A 25 0.06 -1.94 -1.20
C ALA A 25 0.51 -3.05 -0.25
N GLU A 26 0.89 -4.21 -0.79
CA GLU A 26 1.50 -5.27 -0.01
C GLU A 26 3.02 -5.04 0.07
N VAL A 27 3.60 -5.28 1.24
CA VAL A 27 5.04 -5.32 1.50
C VAL A 27 5.39 -6.74 1.88
N HIS A 28 6.18 -7.39 1.03
CA HIS A 28 6.57 -8.79 1.18
C HIS A 28 7.89 -8.89 1.93
N VAL A 29 7.84 -9.46 3.12
CA VAL A 29 8.97 -9.56 4.05
C VAL A 29 9.45 -11.01 4.11
N LEU A 30 10.72 -11.25 3.78
CA LEU A 30 11.37 -12.55 3.97
C LEU A 30 12.30 -12.49 5.18
N ASN A 31 11.90 -13.09 6.30
CA ASN A 31 12.68 -13.02 7.54
C ASN A 31 12.71 -14.35 8.30
N TRP A 32 13.51 -14.44 9.35
CA TRP A 32 13.37 -15.47 10.36
C TRP A 32 12.07 -15.27 11.15
N LYS A 33 11.39 -16.36 11.50
CA LYS A 33 10.20 -16.29 12.35
C LYS A 33 10.57 -15.86 13.77
N GLY A 34 9.80 -14.95 14.36
CA GLY A 34 10.03 -14.46 15.71
C GLY A 34 11.18 -13.45 15.84
N TYR A 35 11.64 -12.86 14.74
CA TYR A 35 12.63 -11.78 14.75
C TYR A 35 12.02 -10.39 14.95
N GLY A 36 10.70 -10.30 15.20
CA GLY A 36 10.00 -9.09 15.63
C GLY A 36 9.15 -8.44 14.53
N ALA A 37 9.47 -8.65 13.25
CA ALA A 37 8.68 -8.09 12.15
C ALA A 37 7.29 -8.75 12.00
N ASP A 38 7.17 -10.01 12.45
CA ASP A 38 5.95 -10.79 12.45
C ASP A 38 5.09 -10.61 13.71
N GLU A 39 5.55 -9.79 14.66
CA GLU A 39 4.80 -9.52 15.88
C GLU A 39 3.52 -8.72 15.58
N PRO A 40 2.36 -9.11 16.16
CA PRO A 40 1.08 -8.46 15.86
C PRO A 40 1.09 -6.95 16.10
N TRP A 41 1.82 -6.49 17.13
CA TRP A 41 1.93 -5.06 17.45
C TRP A 41 2.77 -4.30 16.42
N ALA A 42 3.81 -4.93 15.86
CA ALA A 42 4.68 -4.33 14.87
C ALA A 42 3.96 -4.18 13.53
N ILE A 43 3.28 -5.24 13.09
CA ILE A 43 2.43 -5.23 11.89
C ILE A 43 1.36 -4.14 12.05
N ALA A 44 0.59 -4.14 13.14
CA ALA A 44 -0.48 -3.17 13.34
C ALA A 44 0.03 -1.72 13.35
N ALA A 45 1.21 -1.47 13.94
CA ALA A 45 1.83 -0.15 13.93
C ALA A 45 2.25 0.27 12.51
N PHE A 46 2.87 -0.63 11.75
CA PHE A 46 3.30 -0.36 10.38
C PHE A 46 2.10 -0.12 9.44
N GLU A 47 1.09 -0.99 9.48
CA GLU A 47 -0.09 -0.85 8.62
C GLU A 47 -0.86 0.43 8.93
N LYS A 48 -0.97 0.80 10.22
CA LYS A 48 -1.60 2.06 10.63
C LYS A 48 -0.81 3.28 10.15
N ALA A 49 0.52 3.22 10.18
CA ALA A 49 1.39 4.34 9.80
C ALA A 49 1.46 4.54 8.28
N THR A 50 1.41 3.47 7.51
CA THR A 50 1.67 3.49 6.05
C THR A 50 0.42 3.29 5.20
N GLY A 51 -0.61 2.66 5.76
CA GLY A 51 -1.74 2.16 4.98
C GLY A 51 -1.44 0.89 4.18
N ASN A 52 -0.20 0.38 4.21
CA ASN A 52 0.20 -0.83 3.49
C ASN A 52 -0.02 -2.09 4.32
N LYS A 53 -0.08 -3.25 3.67
CA LYS A 53 -0.23 -4.57 4.29
C LYS A 53 1.11 -5.29 4.35
N VAL A 54 1.36 -6.01 5.43
CA VAL A 54 2.57 -6.83 5.56
C VAL A 54 2.26 -8.28 5.20
N VAL A 55 3.02 -8.83 4.25
CA VAL A 55 2.97 -10.24 3.86
C VAL A 55 4.28 -10.89 4.32
N ASN A 56 4.23 -11.62 5.42
CA ASN A 56 5.40 -12.32 5.94
C ASN A 56 5.56 -13.71 5.29
N ASP A 57 6.77 -13.99 4.81
CA ASP A 57 7.26 -15.33 4.53
C ASP A 57 8.53 -15.60 5.37
N PHE A 58 8.78 -16.87 5.65
CA PHE A 58 9.82 -17.28 6.58
C PHE A 58 10.78 -18.27 5.95
N PHE A 59 12.03 -18.25 6.41
CA PHE A 59 13.02 -19.27 6.10
C PHE A 59 13.60 -19.88 7.38
N ASN A 60 14.13 -21.09 7.28
CA ASN A 60 14.72 -21.83 8.39
C ASN A 60 16.24 -22.01 8.25
N SER A 61 16.82 -21.53 7.15
CA SER A 61 18.26 -21.52 6.89
C SER A 61 18.64 -20.46 5.86
N GLU A 62 19.89 -20.02 5.86
CA GLU A 62 20.41 -19.10 4.83
C GLU A 62 20.34 -19.71 3.42
N GLN A 63 20.52 -21.03 3.30
CA GLN A 63 20.41 -21.74 2.03
C GLN A 63 18.98 -21.67 1.48
N GLU A 64 17.97 -21.79 2.35
CA GLU A 64 16.57 -21.59 1.98
C GLU A 64 16.30 -20.14 1.57
N MET A 65 16.78 -19.16 2.35
CA MET A 65 16.67 -17.73 2.02
C MET A 65 17.25 -17.44 0.63
N LEU A 66 18.48 -17.89 0.36
CA LEU A 66 19.13 -17.69 -0.94
C LEU A 66 18.38 -18.38 -2.08
N THR A 67 17.80 -19.56 -1.83
CA THR A 67 16.96 -20.23 -2.82
C THR A 67 15.73 -19.38 -3.13
N LYS A 68 14.98 -18.94 -2.12
CA LYS A 68 13.78 -18.11 -2.28
C LYS A 68 14.06 -16.80 -3.04
N LEU A 69 15.14 -16.09 -2.68
CA LEU A 69 15.53 -14.84 -3.35
C LEU A 69 15.90 -15.05 -4.82
N ARG A 70 16.59 -16.14 -5.15
CA ARG A 70 17.04 -16.43 -6.52
C ARG A 70 15.93 -16.96 -7.42
N THR A 71 14.98 -17.71 -6.87
CA THR A 71 13.88 -18.30 -7.64
C THR A 71 12.64 -17.41 -7.72
N ASN A 72 12.57 -16.35 -6.90
CA ASN A 72 11.46 -15.37 -6.91
C ASN A 72 11.99 -13.93 -7.04
N PRO A 73 12.64 -13.56 -8.17
CA PRO A 73 13.19 -12.23 -8.34
C PRO A 73 12.08 -11.17 -8.28
N GLY A 74 12.25 -10.19 -7.38
CA GLY A 74 11.31 -9.08 -7.19
C GLY A 74 10.07 -9.41 -6.34
N LEU A 75 9.97 -10.61 -5.75
CA LEU A 75 8.86 -10.95 -4.86
C LEU A 75 8.99 -10.31 -3.47
N TYR A 76 10.21 -10.23 -2.92
CA TYR A 76 10.45 -9.75 -1.56
C TYR A 76 11.04 -8.35 -1.59
N ASP A 77 10.51 -7.47 -0.75
CA ASP A 77 10.95 -6.09 -0.60
C ASP A 77 12.08 -5.95 0.41
N VAL A 78 12.09 -6.80 1.45
CA VAL A 78 13.05 -6.83 2.56
C VAL A 78 13.32 -8.23 3.09
#